data_AF-A0A550HB47-F1
#
_entry.id   AF-A0A550HB47-F1
#
_cell.length_a   1.000
_cell.length_b   1.000
_cell.length_c   1.000
_cell.angle_alpha   90.00
_cell.angle_beta   90.00
_cell.angle_gamma   90.00
#
_symmetry.space_group_name_H-M   'P 1'
#
loop_
_entity.id
_entity.type
_entity.pdbx_description
1 polymer ?
#
loop_
_entity_poly.entity_id
_entity_poly.type
_entity_poly.pdbx_seq_one_letter_code
_entity_poly.pdbx_strand_id
1 'polypeptide(L)'
;MGEQDFIALIDGVHQLVRAPIVLVWDRLNTHVSRRMRELVAERAWLTVFLLPAYSPDLNPAEWVWAHVKRSLANLAVVALDRLEALVRNRLKCLQYRPHTLGGFIAGTGLTLRDPPSR
;
A
#
# COMPACT_ATOMS: atom_id res chain seq x y z
N MET A 1 7.21 -5.35 -13.20
CA MET A 1 6.09 -5.91 -12.41
C MET A 1 4.83 -5.67 -13.21
N GLY A 2 4.16 -6.74 -13.62
CA GLY A 2 2.94 -6.68 -14.44
C GLY A 2 1.66 -6.91 -13.61
N GLU A 3 0.50 -6.90 -14.26
CA GLU A 3 -0.80 -7.13 -13.60
C GLU A 3 -0.84 -8.45 -12.82
N GLN A 4 -0.18 -9.50 -13.33
CA GLN A 4 -0.15 -10.81 -12.68
C GLN A 4 0.66 -10.81 -11.38
N ASP A 5 1.74 -10.04 -11.32
CA ASP A 5 2.54 -9.92 -10.09
C ASP A 5 1.74 -9.20 -9.00
N PHE A 6 1.02 -8.14 -9.38
CA PHE A 6 0.14 -7.41 -8.46
C PHE A 6 -0.98 -8.28 -7.92
N ILE A 7 -1.68 -9.02 -8.78
CA ILE A 7 -2.80 -9.82 -8.32
C ILE A 7 -2.34 -10.99 -7.44
N ALA A 8 -1.20 -11.61 -7.77
CA ALA A 8 -0.61 -12.65 -6.93
C ALA A 8 -0.23 -12.12 -5.54
N LEU A 9 0.25 -10.88 -5.45
CA LEU A 9 0.51 -10.22 -4.17
C LEU A 9 -0.80 -10.02 -3.37
N ILE A 10 -1.86 -9.52 -4.01
CA ILE A 10 -3.15 -9.29 -3.35
C ILE A 10 -3.76 -10.63 -2.88
N ASP A 11 -3.68 -11.68 -3.69
CA ASP A 11 -4.11 -13.04 -3.33
C ASP A 11 -3.33 -13.57 -2.13
N GLY A 12 -2.01 -13.37 -2.10
CA GLY A 12 -1.17 -13.75 -0.97
C GLY A 12 -1.54 -12.99 0.32
N VAL A 13 -1.86 -11.70 0.23
CA VAL A 13 -2.37 -10.92 1.38
C VAL A 13 -3.70 -11.48 1.86
N HIS A 14 -4.63 -11.80 0.95
CA HIS A 14 -5.92 -12.40 1.33
C HIS A 14 -5.76 -13.74 2.04
N GLN A 15 -4.86 -14.61 1.56
CA GLN A 15 -4.54 -15.88 2.23
C GLN A 15 -3.97 -15.70 3.63
N LEU A 16 -3.17 -14.63 3.85
CA LEU A 16 -2.59 -14.30 5.14
C LEU A 16 -3.64 -13.77 6.12
N VAL A 17 -4.47 -12.81 5.70
CA VAL A 17 -5.44 -12.13 6.60
C VAL A 17 -6.76 -12.89 6.73
N ARG A 18 -7.11 -13.75 5.76
CA ARG A 18 -8.33 -14.56 5.71
C ARG A 18 -9.62 -13.76 5.89
N ALA A 19 -9.64 -12.55 5.33
CA ALA A 19 -10.76 -11.61 5.42
C ALA A 19 -10.96 -10.88 4.08
N PRO A 20 -12.17 -10.35 3.80
CA PRO A 20 -12.38 -9.45 2.68
C PRO A 20 -11.44 -8.23 2.75
N ILE A 21 -10.98 -7.77 1.58
CA ILE A 21 -10.02 -6.67 1.46
C ILE A 21 -10.68 -5.48 0.76
N VAL A 22 -10.55 -4.31 1.38
CA VAL A 22 -10.79 -3.03 0.71
C VAL A 22 -9.42 -2.46 0.31
N LEU A 23 -9.13 -2.46 -0.98
CA LEU A 23 -7.91 -1.93 -1.55
C LEU A 23 -8.13 -0.51 -2.06
N VAL A 24 -7.36 0.44 -1.55
CA VAL A 24 -7.33 1.83 -2.04
C VAL A 24 -5.97 2.07 -2.67
N TRP A 25 -5.94 2.46 -3.94
CA TRP A 25 -4.69 2.71 -4.67
C TRP A 25 -4.82 3.84 -5.67
N ASP A 26 -3.66 4.32 -6.14
CA ASP A 26 -3.57 5.36 -7.16
C ASP A 26 -4.00 4.86 -8.55
N ARG A 27 -3.84 5.73 -9.55
CA ARG A 27 -4.24 5.46 -10.93
C ARG A 27 -3.07 5.05 -11.83
N LEU A 28 -2.03 4.40 -11.30
CA LEU A 28 -0.96 3.84 -12.13
C LEU A 28 -1.56 3.02 -13.29
N ASN A 29 -1.00 3.12 -14.49
CA ASN A 29 -1.57 2.53 -15.71
C ASN A 29 -1.92 1.04 -15.55
N THR A 30 -1.10 0.29 -14.83
CA THR A 30 -1.34 -1.12 -14.50
C THR A 30 -2.55 -1.32 -13.59
N HIS A 31 -2.79 -0.45 -12.60
CA HIS A 31 -3.95 -0.52 -11.69
C HIS A 31 -5.28 -0.27 -12.40
N VAL A 32 -5.27 0.56 -13.44
CA VAL A 32 -6.47 0.93 -14.20
C VAL A 32 -6.63 0.18 -15.52
N SER A 33 -5.70 -0.73 -15.84
CA SER A 33 -5.72 -1.48 -17.10
C SER A 33 -6.96 -2.37 -17.20
N ARG A 34 -7.40 -2.67 -18.42
CA ARG A 34 -8.54 -3.59 -18.63
C ARG A 34 -8.25 -4.95 -17.99
N ARG A 35 -7.02 -5.44 -18.15
CA ARG A 35 -6.60 -6.72 -17.61
C ARG A 35 -6.66 -6.74 -16.08
N MET A 36 -6.24 -5.68 -15.41
CA MET A 36 -6.34 -5.58 -13.96
C MET A 36 -7.80 -5.56 -13.48
N ARG A 37 -8.70 -4.86 -14.19
CA ARG A 37 -10.14 -4.85 -13.85
C ARG A 37 -10.77 -6.24 -13.96
N GLU A 38 -10.42 -7.01 -14.99
CA GLU A 38 -10.88 -8.40 -15.14
C GLU A 38 -10.38 -9.27 -13.97
N LEU A 39 -9.09 -9.16 -13.63
CA LEU A 39 -8.51 -9.87 -12.49
C LEU A 39 -9.19 -9.51 -11.17
N VAL A 40 -9.47 -8.23 -10.93
CA VAL A 40 -10.20 -7.80 -9.72
C VAL A 40 -11.62 -8.38 -9.70
N ALA A 41 -12.32 -8.39 -10.84
CA ALA A 41 -13.71 -8.87 -10.94
C ALA A 41 -13.88 -10.37 -10.62
N GLU A 42 -12.83 -11.17 -10.82
CA GLU A 42 -12.82 -12.60 -10.45
C GLU A 42 -12.79 -12.85 -8.93
N ARG A 43 -12.57 -11.81 -8.11
CA ARG A 43 -12.34 -11.92 -6.66
C ARG A 43 -13.47 -11.27 -5.87
N ALA A 44 -14.49 -12.06 -5.54
CA ALA A 44 -15.66 -11.58 -4.78
C ALA A 44 -15.33 -11.01 -3.38
N TRP A 45 -14.16 -11.34 -2.82
CA TRP A 45 -13.67 -10.84 -1.53
C TRP A 45 -12.90 -9.51 -1.62
N LEU A 46 -12.66 -8.99 -2.84
CA LEU A 46 -11.86 -7.80 -3.08
C LEU A 46 -12.74 -6.64 -3.54
N THR A 47 -12.70 -5.53 -2.80
CA THR A 47 -13.30 -4.25 -3.21
C THR A 47 -12.19 -3.25 -3.49
N VAL A 48 -12.22 -2.59 -4.65
CA VAL A 48 -11.17 -1.64 -5.06
C VAL A 48 -11.72 -0.23 -5.20
N PHE A 49 -11.04 0.73 -4.57
CA PHE A 49 -11.28 2.16 -4.76
C PHE A 49 -10.05 2.82 -5.38
N LEU A 50 -10.28 3.64 -6.40
CA LEU A 50 -9.25 4.47 -7.01
C LEU A 50 -9.25 5.84 -6.36
N LEU A 51 -8.06 6.32 -5.99
CA LEU A 51 -7.88 7.72 -5.63
C LEU A 51 -8.14 8.62 -6.85
N PRO A 52 -8.54 9.90 -6.64
CA PRO A 52 -8.57 10.88 -7.70
C PRO A 52 -7.20 11.01 -8.39
N ALA A 53 -7.21 11.41 -9.66
CA ALA A 53 -5.97 11.61 -10.40
C ALA A 53 -5.14 12.72 -9.75
N TYR A 54 -3.81 12.51 -9.65
CA TYR A 54 -2.86 13.47 -9.10
C TYR A 54 -3.15 13.89 -7.64
N SER A 55 -3.66 12.96 -6.81
CA SER A 55 -3.89 13.18 -5.37
C SER A 55 -2.95 12.36 -4.48
N PRO A 56 -1.63 12.61 -4.51
CA PRO A 56 -0.66 11.90 -3.67
C PRO A 56 -0.88 12.16 -2.17
N ASP A 57 -1.47 13.30 -1.82
CA ASP A 57 -1.87 13.68 -0.46
C ASP A 57 -2.89 12.69 0.15
N LEU A 58 -3.72 12.07 -0.69
CA LEU A 58 -4.70 11.07 -0.29
C LEU A 58 -4.13 9.63 -0.23
N ASN A 59 -2.89 9.42 -0.67
CA ASN A 59 -2.26 8.11 -0.68
C ASN A 59 -1.39 7.90 0.58
N PRO A 60 -1.83 7.09 1.57
CA PRO A 60 -1.05 6.86 2.79
C PRO A 60 0.31 6.19 2.53
N ALA A 61 0.47 5.49 1.39
CA ALA A 61 1.75 4.91 1.01
C ALA A 61 2.82 5.98 0.74
N GLU A 62 2.44 7.18 0.28
CA GLU A 62 3.39 8.29 0.09
C GLU A 62 4.00 8.74 1.42
N TRP A 63 3.20 8.76 2.49
CA TRP A 63 3.68 9.06 3.84
C TRP A 63 4.62 7.98 4.39
N VAL A 64 4.32 6.71 4.12
CA VAL A 64 5.24 5.59 4.43
C VAL A 64 6.57 5.78 3.71
N TRP A 65 6.55 6.08 2.41
CA TRP A 65 7.76 6.32 1.63
C TRP A 65 8.53 7.55 2.07
N ALA A 66 7.84 8.66 2.39
CA ALA A 66 8.47 9.87 2.93
C ALA A 66 9.17 9.57 4.26
N HIS A 67 8.54 8.79 5.14
CA HIS A 67 9.13 8.37 6.41
C HIS A 67 10.39 7.51 6.21
N VAL A 68 10.30 6.49 5.35
CA VAL A 68 11.44 5.62 5.04
C VAL A 68 12.59 6.42 4.43
N LYS A 69 12.32 7.25 3.42
CA LYS A 69 13.34 8.10 2.77
C LYS A 69 14.00 9.05 3.78
N ARG A 70 13.23 9.71 4.66
CA ARG A 70 13.77 10.59 5.70
C ARG A 70 14.69 9.84 6.65
N SER A 71 14.36 8.59 7.01
CA SER A 71 15.21 7.75 7.86
C SER A 71 16.55 7.36 7.22
N LEU A 72 16.67 7.50 5.89
CA LEU A 72 17.86 7.17 5.10
C LEU A 72 18.64 8.39 4.63
N ALA A 73 18.12 9.61 4.83
CA ALA A 73 18.63 10.83 4.19
C ALA A 73 20.11 11.16 4.49
N ASN A 74 20.66 10.65 5.60
CA ASN A 74 22.05 10.87 6.01
C ASN A 74 22.95 9.63 5.85
N LEU A 75 22.48 8.58 5.17
CA LEU A 75 23.26 7.36 4.96
C LEU A 75 23.94 7.36 3.59
N ALA A 76 25.26 7.40 3.58
CA ALA A 76 26.06 7.12 2.39
C ALA A 76 26.19 5.60 2.22
N VAL A 77 25.30 5.01 1.43
CA VAL A 77 25.35 3.58 1.12
C VAL A 77 26.12 3.38 -0.17
N VAL A 78 27.18 2.57 -0.12
CA VAL A 78 28.12 2.37 -1.26
C VAL A 78 27.69 1.22 -2.19
N ALA A 79 26.62 0.49 -1.85
CA ALA A 79 26.13 -0.66 -2.62
C ALA A 79 24.59 -0.83 -2.59
N LEU A 80 24.01 -1.30 -3.70
CA LEU A 80 22.56 -1.39 -3.88
C LEU A 80 21.90 -2.45 -2.97
N ASP A 81 22.56 -3.59 -2.77
CA ASP A 81 22.13 -4.67 -1.88
C ASP A 81 22.00 -4.18 -0.42
N ARG A 82 22.95 -3.35 0.02
CA ARG A 82 22.92 -2.72 1.33
C ARG A 82 21.75 -1.75 1.47
N LEU A 83 21.46 -0.98 0.42
CA LEU A 83 20.33 -0.07 0.41
C LEU A 83 19.01 -0.84 0.47
N GLU A 84 18.86 -1.91 -0.31
CA GLU A 84 17.69 -2.77 -0.28
C GLU A 84 17.46 -3.37 1.12
N ALA A 85 18.51 -3.92 1.74
CA ALA A 85 18.43 -4.49 3.07
C ALA A 85 17.99 -3.45 4.12
N LEU A 86 18.50 -2.22 4.02
CA LEU A 86 18.10 -1.11 4.90
C LEU A 86 16.63 -0.72 4.69
N VAL A 87 16.19 -0.56 3.44
CA VAL A 87 14.78 -0.24 3.13
C VAL A 87 13.85 -1.32 3.68
N ARG A 88 14.16 -2.60 3.43
CA ARG A 88 13.38 -3.74 3.95
C ARG A 88 13.33 -3.74 5.48
N ASN A 89 14.46 -3.49 6.14
CA ASN A 89 14.52 -3.42 7.61
C ASN A 89 13.62 -2.30 8.14
N ARG A 90 13.68 -1.09 7.55
CA ARG A 90 12.85 0.04 7.96
C ARG A 90 11.36 -0.22 7.76
N LEU A 91 10.97 -0.78 6.62
CA LEU A 91 9.58 -1.19 6.36
C LEU A 91 9.12 -2.26 7.36
N LYS A 92 9.95 -3.26 7.66
CA LYS A 92 9.64 -4.29 8.66
C LYS A 92 9.48 -3.69 10.06
N CYS A 93 10.31 -2.73 10.46
CA CYS A 93 10.14 -2.04 11.73
C CYS A 93 8.82 -1.25 11.79
N LEU A 94 8.39 -0.61 10.68
CA LEU A 94 7.12 0.11 10.61
C LEU A 94 5.91 -0.81 10.78
N GLN A 95 5.98 -2.05 10.30
CA GLN A 95 4.88 -3.03 10.47
C GLN A 95 4.51 -3.26 11.95
N TYR A 96 5.47 -3.13 12.87
CA TYR A 96 5.24 -3.29 14.31
C TYR A 96 4.89 -1.96 15.02
N ARG A 97 4.58 -0.89 14.28
CA ARG A 97 4.25 0.44 14.83
C ARG A 97 2.85 0.90 14.39
N PRO A 98 1.78 0.29 14.93
CA PRO A 98 0.41 0.57 14.49
C PRO A 98 0.00 2.04 14.65
N HIS A 99 0.45 2.73 15.70
CA HIS A 99 0.17 4.16 15.89
C HIS A 99 0.79 5.03 14.77
N THR A 100 2.00 4.69 14.31
CA THR A 100 2.64 5.41 13.21
C THR A 100 1.89 5.18 11.90
N LEU A 101 1.50 3.94 11.61
CA LEU A 101 0.70 3.60 10.44
C LEU A 101 -0.67 4.27 10.46
N GLY A 102 -1.34 4.29 11.62
CA GLY A 102 -2.58 5.02 11.83
C GLY A 102 -2.43 6.52 11.59
N GLY A 103 -1.30 7.11 12.01
CA GLY A 103 -0.97 8.51 11.74
C GLY A 103 -0.82 8.83 10.24
N PHE A 104 -0.28 7.91 9.43
CA PHE A 104 -0.21 8.10 7.98
C PHE A 104 -1.58 8.11 7.32
N ILE A 105 -2.50 7.25 7.77
CA ILE A 105 -3.89 7.24 7.30
C ILE A 105 -4.58 8.54 7.74
N ALA A 106 -4.46 8.92 9.01
CA ALA A 106 -5.04 10.15 9.54
C ALA A 106 -4.54 11.41 8.80
N GLY A 107 -3.27 11.41 8.39
CA GLY A 107 -2.66 12.51 7.60
C GLY A 107 -3.29 12.73 6.23
N THR A 108 -3.99 11.74 5.67
CA THR A 108 -4.75 11.89 4.41
C THR A 108 -6.09 12.63 4.60
N GLY A 109 -6.54 12.81 5.84
CA GLY A 109 -7.89 13.30 6.15
C GLY A 109 -9.01 12.28 5.86
N LEU A 110 -8.70 11.10 5.32
CA LEU A 110 -9.66 10.03 5.11
C LEU A 110 -9.95 9.33 6.44
N THR A 111 -11.17 9.50 6.97
CA THR A 111 -11.61 8.80 8.17
C THR A 111 -12.21 7.45 7.81
N LEU A 112 -11.60 6.35 8.28
CA LEU A 112 -12.26 5.06 8.33
C LEU A 112 -13.32 5.13 9.42
N ARG A 113 -14.59 5.20 9.02
CA ARG A 113 -15.71 5.08 9.96
C ARG A 113 -15.99 3.60 10.15
N ASP A 114 -16.18 3.16 11.40
CA ASP A 114 -16.70 1.83 11.64
C ASP A 114 -18.05 1.68 10.93
N PRO A 115 -18.31 0.54 10.28
CA PRO A 115 -19.64 0.28 9.76
C PRO A 115 -20.63 0.33 10.94
N PRO A 116 -21.83 0.89 10.75
CA PRO A 116 -22.84 0.90 11.79
C PRO A 116 -23.07 -0.54 12.27
N SER A 117 -23.07 -0.74 13.59
CA SER A 117 -23.36 -2.02 14.24
C SER A 117 -24.68 -2.54 13.67
N ARG A 118 -24.67 -3.75 13.11
CA ARG A 118 -25.90 -4.45 12.70
C ARG A 118 -26.66 -4.95 13.91
#